data_AF-A0A9D7GII4-F1
#
_entry.id   AF-A0A9D7GII4-F1
#
_cell.length_a   1.000
_cell.length_b   1.000
_cell.length_c   1.000
_cell.angle_alpha   90.00
_cell.angle_beta   90.00
_cell.angle_gamma   90.00
#
_symmetry.space_group_name_H-M   'P 1'
#
loop_
_entity.id
_entity.type
_entity.pdbx_description
1 polymer ?
#
loop_
_entity_poly.entity_id
_entity_poly.type
_entity_poly.pdbx_seq_one_letter_code
_entity_poly.pdbx_strand_id
1 'polypeptide(L)' 'MAIQGECPKCGKRVLHVNVETIVGIVDGSSKARCISHSCIHCNTVLSVEIDHRAKPRTRSSKPPATA' A
#
# COMPACT_ATOMS: atom_id res chain seq x y z
N MET A 1 -1.00 8.54 26.06
CA MET A 1 -0.59 9.59 25.11
C MET A 1 -0.01 8.89 23.89
N ALA A 2 -0.66 8.97 22.73
CA ALA A 2 -0.07 8.46 21.49
C ALA A 2 0.98 9.49 21.06
N ILE A 3 2.26 9.13 21.19
CA ILE A 3 3.37 10.01 20.84
C ILE A 3 3.36 10.13 19.32
N GLN A 4 2.84 11.26 18.82
CA GLN A 4 2.75 11.52 17.39
C GLN A 4 4.15 11.45 16.77
N GLY A 5 4.30 10.59 15.75
CA GLY A 5 5.57 10.43 15.04
C GLY A 5 6.51 9.39 15.63
N GLU A 6 6.04 8.43 16.45
CA GLU A 6 6.81 7.24 16.81
C GLU A 6 6.24 5.98 16.16
N CYS A 7 7.13 5.05 15.79
CA CYS A 7 6.70 3.76 15.26
C CYS A 7 6.11 2.91 16.39
N PRO A 8 4.87 2.38 16.24
CA PRO A 8 4.23 1.58 17.29
C PRO A 8 4.94 0.26 17.59
N LYS A 9 5.82 -0.22 16.69
CA LYS A 9 6.54 -1.48 16.87
C LYS A 9 7.92 -1.31 17.49
N CYS A 10 8.70 -0.33 17.05
CA CYS A 10 10.09 -0.17 17.49
C CYS A 10 10.34 1.04 18.40
N GLY A 11 9.33 1.89 18.63
CA GLY A 11 9.44 3.06 19.51
C GLY A 11 10.39 4.15 19.01
N LYS A 12 10.97 3.99 17.81
CA LYS A 12 11.82 5.01 17.20
C LYS A 12 10.96 6.10 16.59
N ARG A 13 11.45 7.34 16.66
CA ARG A 13 10.83 8.50 16.03
C ARG A 13 10.92 8.37 14.50
N VAL A 14 9.78 8.51 13.83
CA VAL A 14 9.60 8.38 12.38
C VAL A 14 9.47 9.77 11.78
N LEU A 15 10.61 10.33 11.36
CA LEU A 15 10.67 11.59 10.58
C LEU A 15 10.51 11.34 9.08
N HIS A 16 10.94 10.15 8.63
CA HIS A 16 10.82 9.69 7.24
C HIS A 16 10.15 8.33 7.21
N VAL A 17 9.34 8.10 6.18
CA VAL A 17 8.68 6.83 5.89
C VAL A 17 9.17 6.30 4.56
N ASN A 18 9.28 4.99 4.46
CA ASN A 18 9.50 4.32 3.18
C ASN A 18 8.16 4.21 2.44
N VAL A 19 8.14 4.61 1.17
CA VAL A 19 6.94 4.71 0.35
C VAL A 19 7.05 3.68 -0.77
N GLU A 20 6.18 2.68 -0.74
CA GLU A 20 6.19 1.59 -1.73
C GLU A 20 4.83 1.48 -2.42
N THR A 21 4.84 1.22 -3.72
CA THR A 21 3.62 0.91 -4.46
C THR A 21 3.35 -0.59 -4.39
N ILE A 22 2.23 -0.95 -3.79
CA ILE A 22 1.78 -2.34 -3.63
C ILE A 22 0.47 -2.58 -4.39
N VAL A 23 0.16 -3.85 -4.63
CA VAL A 23 -1.15 -4.26 -5.16
C VAL A 23 -1.99 -4.77 -4.01
N GLY A 24 -2.98 -3.98 -3.59
CA GLY A 24 -3.90 -4.33 -2.53
C GLY A 24 -5.18 -4.97 -3.08
N ILE A 25 -5.87 -5.75 -2.26
CA ILE A 25 -7.24 -6.19 -2.52
C ILE A 25 -8.17 -5.26 -1.75
N VAL A 26 -8.97 -4.47 -2.47
CA VAL A 26 -9.99 -3.61 -1.88
C VAL A 26 -11.36 -4.28 -2.11
N ASP A 27 -12.16 -4.36 -1.06
CA ASP A 27 -13.52 -4.95 -1.07
C ASP A 27 -13.60 -6.35 -1.71
N GLY A 28 -12.62 -7.20 -1.39
CA GLY A 28 -12.60 -8.62 -1.77
C GLY A 28 -12.39 -8.91 -3.26
N SER A 29 -12.33 -7.91 -4.14
CA SER A 29 -12.35 -8.15 -5.59
C SER A 29 -11.34 -7.33 -6.41
N SER A 30 -10.96 -6.13 -5.95
CA SER A 30 -10.21 -5.20 -6.79
C SER A 30 -8.74 -5.15 -6.42
N LYS A 31 -7.87 -5.59 -7.36
CA LYS A 31 -6.42 -5.39 -7.33
C LYS A 31 -6.10 -3.91 -7.60
N ALA A 32 -6.37 -3.05 -6.63
CA ALA A 32 -6.06 -1.62 -6.72
C ALA A 32 -4.58 -1.37 -6.44
N ARG A 33 -4.01 -0.33 -7.06
CA ARG A 33 -2.68 0.14 -6.66
C ARG A 33 -2.85 0.89 -5.35
N CYS A 34 -2.09 0.49 -4.35
CA CYS A 34 -2.04 1.15 -3.07
C CYS A 34 -0.62 1.63 -2.80
N ILE A 35 -0.50 2.68 -2.01
CA ILE A 35 0.76 3.21 -1.51
C ILE A 35 0.86 2.78 -0.06
N SER A 36 1.87 1.99 0.27
CA SER A 36 2.17 1.63 1.65
C SER A 36 3.26 2.52 2.21
N HIS A 37 2.99 3.12 3.37
CA HIS A 37 3.96 3.85 4.17
C HIS A 37 4.49 2.92 5.25
N SER A 38 5.79 2.62 5.23
CA SER A 38 6.44 1.76 6.22
C SER A 38 7.53 2.49 6.98
N CYS A 39 7.79 2.04 8.21
CA CYS A 39 8.86 2.59 9.02
C CYS A 39 10.24 2.21 8.46
N ILE A 40 11.13 3.18 8.26
CA ILE A 40 12.49 2.96 7.73
C ILE A 40 13.39 2.09 8.62
N HIS A 41 13.03 1.89 9.89
CA HIS A 41 13.88 1.18 10.85
C HIS A 41 13.52 -0.29 11.01
N CYS A 42 12.26 -0.65 10.80
CA CYS A 42 11.74 -1.99 11.08
C CYS A 42 10.74 -2.48 10.03
N ASN A 43 10.56 -1.73 8.93
CA ASN A 43 9.68 -1.98 7.79
C ASN A 43 8.23 -2.30 8.17
N THR A 44 7.80 -1.83 9.34
CA THR A 44 6.42 -2.02 9.78
C THR A 44 5.52 -1.08 9.03
N VAL A 45 4.44 -1.61 8.46
CA VAL A 45 3.43 -0.82 7.75
C VAL A 45 2.71 0.07 8.75
N LEU A 46 2.77 1.37 8.52
CA LEU A 46 2.14 2.41 9.35
C LEU A 46 0.79 2.82 8.78
N SER A 47 0.71 2.94 7.45
CA SER A 47 -0.53 3.24 6.74
C SER A 47 -0.50 2.66 5.33
N VAL A 48 -1.68 2.45 4.78
CA VAL A 48 -1.89 2.06 3.38
C VAL A 48 -2.95 3.00 2.81
N GLU A 49 -2.65 3.62 1.68
CA GLU A 49 -3.55 4.52 0.98
C GLU A 49 -3.85 3.95 -0.40
N ILE A 50 -5.07 4.14 -0.87
CA ILE A 50 -5.42 3.79 -2.26
C ILE A 50 -4.86 4.89 -3.16
N ASP A 51 -4.11 4.52 -4.18
CA ASP A 51 -3.61 5.49 -5.15
C ASP A 51 -4.78 5.95 -6.05
N HIS A 52 -5.37 7.10 -5.71
CA HIS A 52 -6.47 7.69 -6.47
C HIS A 52 -6.08 8.11 -7.90
N ARG A 53 -4.79 8.27 -8.19
CA ARG A 53 -4.30 8.61 -9.54
C ARG A 53 -4.07 7.37 -10.40
N ALA A 54 -3.99 6.18 -9.78
CA ALA A 54 -3.88 4.95 -10.53
C ALA A 54 -5.17 4.68 -11.29
N LYS A 55 -5.09 4.66 -12.63
CA LYS A 55 -6.20 4.19 -13.47
C LYS A 55 -6.62 2.78 -13.02
N PRO A 56 -7.91 2.52 -12.77
CA PRO A 56 -8.41 1.18 -12.52
C PRO A 56 -7.90 0.25 -13.61
N ARG A 57 -7.31 -0.88 -13.24
CA ARG A 57 -6.86 -1.86 -14.22
C ARG A 57 -8.13 -2.42 -14.87
N THR A 58 -8.45 -1.96 -16.08
CA THR A 58 -9.44 -2.64 -16.92
C THR A 58 -8.92 -4.06 -17.05
N ARG A 59 -9.64 -5.00 -16.45
CA ARG A 59 -9.36 -6.43 -16.54
C ARG A 59 -9.36 -6.71 -18.04
N SER A 60 -8.18 -6.92 -18.63
CA SER A 60 -8.07 -7.16 -20.06
C SER A 60 -8.93 -8.39 -20.37
N SER A 61 -10.10 -8.16 -20.93
CA SER A 61 -10.93 -9.18 -21.56
C SER A 61 -10.24 -9.57 -22.86
N LYS A 62 -9.04 -10.13 -22.77
CA LYS A 62 -8.51 -10.92 -23.88
C LYS A 62 -9.32 -12.22 -23.83
N PRO A 63 -10.18 -12.50 -24.83
CA PRO A 63 -10.78 -13.81 -24.94
C PRO A 63 -9.66 -14.86 -24.98
N PRO A 64 -9.86 -16.04 -24.38
CA PRO A 64 -8.87 -17.11 -24.45
C PRO A 64 -8.57 -17.39 -25.92
N ALA A 65 -7.29 -17.42 -26.27
CA ALA A 65 -6.85 -17.78 -27.61
C ALA A 65 -7.41 -19.16 -27.93
N THR A 66 -8.26 -19.23 -28.97
CA THR A 66 -8.79 -20.49 -29.48
C THR A 66 -7.65 -21.18 -30.23
N ALA A 67 -7.37 -22.42 -29.84
CA ALA A 67 -6.36 -23.29 -30.44
C ALA A 67 -6.81 -23.81 -31.81
#